data_AF-A0A1F9A6P8-F1
#
_entry.id   AF-A0A1F9A6P8-F1
#
_cell.length_a   1.000
_cell.length_b   1.000
_cell.length_c   1.000
_cell.angle_alpha   90.00
_cell.angle_beta   90.00
_cell.angle_gamma   90.00
#
_symmetry.space_group_name_H-M   'P 1'
#
loop_
_entity.id
_entity.type
_entity.pdbx_description
1 polymer ?
#
loop_
_entity_poly.entity_id
_entity_poly.type
_entity_poly.pdbx_seq_one_letter_code
_entity_poly.pdbx_strand_id
1 'polypeptide(L)' 'MIMEVIPKAREMLAYMLNHEDQLSEWEQNFVSNMTYWLKVRKKEPDQVQLMLLSVIYNRLKKPDR' A
#
# COMPACT_ATOMS: atom_id res chain seq x y z
N MET A 1 15.34 16.02 6.21
CA MET A 1 15.06 14.60 6.47
C MET A 1 14.43 13.99 5.24
N ILE A 2 15.18 13.20 4.48
CA ILE A 2 14.59 12.30 3.48
C ILE A 2 13.95 11.19 4.30
N MET A 3 12.64 11.28 4.57
CA MET A 3 11.93 10.12 5.12
C MET A 3 12.14 8.98 4.13
N GLU A 4 12.74 7.88 4.59
CA GLU A 4 12.93 6.72 3.73
C GLU A 4 11.57 6.28 3.18
N VAL A 5 11.47 6.24 1.87
CA VAL A 5 10.24 5.94 1.13
C VAL A 5 9.73 4.53 1.45
N ILE A 6 10.66 3.62 1.76
CA ILE A 6 10.42 2.19 1.99
C ILE A 6 9.65 1.92 3.29
N PRO A 7 10.05 2.41 4.49
CA PRO A 7 9.26 2.24 5.71
C PRO A 7 7.80 2.63 5.54
N LYS A 8 7.54 3.80 4.93
CA LYS A 8 6.17 4.31 4.76
C LYS A 8 5.33 3.42 3.84
N ALA A 9 5.90 2.93 2.73
CA ALA A 9 5.20 2.01 1.82
C ALA A 9 4.90 0.66 2.50
N ARG A 10 5.83 0.16 3.33
CA ARG A 10 5.62 -1.09 4.09
C ARG A 10 4.51 -0.96 5.12
N GLU A 11 4.45 0.14 5.84
CA GLU A 11 3.39 0.43 6.81
C GLU A 11 2.01 0.52 6.14
N MET A 12 1.92 1.21 5.00
CA MET A 12 0.68 1.30 4.23
C MET A 12 0.19 -0.08 3.77
N LEU A 13 1.10 -0.90 3.23
CA LEU A 13 0.77 -2.25 2.77
C LEU A 13 0.35 -3.18 3.91
N ALA A 14 1.06 -3.13 5.05
CA ALA A 14 0.69 -3.92 6.21
C ALA A 14 -0.71 -3.56 6.72
N TYR A 15 -1.06 -2.27 6.74
CA TYR A 15 -2.40 -1.82 7.10
C TYR A 15 -3.46 -2.35 6.12
N MET A 16 -3.22 -2.24 4.80
CA MET A 16 -4.16 -2.72 3.78
C MET A 16 -4.38 -4.23 3.86
N LEU A 17 -3.32 -5.03 4.11
CA LEU A 17 -3.42 -6.47 4.28
C LEU A 17 -4.27 -6.86 5.51
N ASN A 18 -4.25 -6.03 6.56
CA ASN A 18 -5.10 -6.24 7.74
C ASN A 18 -6.57 -5.80 7.53
N HIS A 19 -6.88 -5.14 6.41
CA HIS A 19 -8.22 -4.64 6.05
C HIS A 19 -8.58 -5.09 4.62
N GLU A 20 -8.13 -6.29 4.23
CA GLU A 20 -8.27 -6.82 2.87
C GLU A 20 -9.75 -6.98 2.46
N ASP A 21 -10.63 -7.23 3.44
CA ASP A 21 -12.08 -7.30 3.29
C ASP A 21 -12.73 -5.97 2.86
N GLN A 22 -12.06 -4.84 3.08
CA GLN A 22 -12.50 -3.49 2.69
C GLN A 22 -11.87 -3.01 1.38
N LEU A 23 -11.11 -3.87 0.71
CA LEU A 23 -10.51 -3.61 -0.59
C LEU A 23 -11.41 -4.16 -1.70
N SER A 24 -11.50 -3.44 -2.81
CA SER A 24 -12.02 -4.02 -4.05
C SER A 24 -11.07 -5.08 -4.59
N GLU A 25 -11.56 -5.97 -5.45
CA GLU A 25 -10.75 -7.02 -6.08
C GLU A 25 -9.51 -6.45 -6.80
N TRP A 26 -9.64 -5.31 -7.47
CA TRP A 26 -8.51 -4.63 -8.11
C TRP A 26 -7.46 -4.17 -7.08
N GLU A 27 -7.89 -3.64 -5.95
CA GLU A 27 -6.99 -3.17 -4.89
C GLU A 27 -6.32 -4.33 -4.17
N GLN A 28 -7.02 -5.43 -3.92
CA GLN A 28 -6.42 -6.65 -3.36
C GLN A 28 -5.28 -7.14 -4.27
N ASN A 29 -5.54 -7.22 -5.59
CA ASN A 29 -4.53 -7.59 -6.57
C ASN A 29 -3.35 -6.60 -6.60
N PHE A 30 -3.62 -5.30 -6.56
CA PHE A 30 -2.58 -4.28 -6.52
C PHE A 30 -1.71 -4.38 -5.25
N VAL A 31 -2.34 -4.49 -4.07
CA VAL A 31 -1.65 -4.61 -2.77
C VAL A 31 -0.83 -5.89 -2.68
N SER A 32 -1.36 -7.01 -3.19
CA SER A 32 -0.64 -8.28 -3.25
C SER A 32 0.60 -8.19 -4.15
N ASN A 33 0.46 -7.61 -5.35
CA ASN A 33 1.57 -7.39 -6.27
C ASN A 33 2.65 -6.46 -5.66
N MET A 34 2.23 -5.37 -5.03
CA MET A 34 3.14 -4.44 -4.36
C MET A 34 3.88 -5.12 -3.20
N THR A 35 3.18 -5.95 -2.43
CA THR A 35 3.78 -6.74 -1.35
C THR A 35 4.82 -7.72 -1.87
N TYR A 36 4.51 -8.44 -2.95
CA TYR A 36 5.44 -9.36 -3.61
C TYR A 36 6.68 -8.62 -4.14
N TRP A 37 6.49 -7.48 -4.82
CA TRP A 37 7.60 -6.70 -5.38
C TRP A 37 8.54 -6.15 -4.29
N LEU A 38 8.00 -5.62 -3.21
CA LEU A 38 8.80 -5.09 -2.11
C LEU A 38 9.50 -6.21 -1.31
N LYS A 39 8.80 -7.30 -0.98
CA LYS A 39 9.35 -8.34 -0.10
C LYS A 39 10.25 -9.32 -0.84
N VAL A 40 9.84 -9.77 -2.03
CA VAL A 40 10.53 -10.83 -2.79
C VAL A 40 11.49 -10.22 -3.80
N ARG A 41 11.00 -9.29 -4.64
CA ARG A 41 11.82 -8.72 -5.72
C ARG A 41 12.74 -7.59 -5.25
N LYS A 42 12.60 -7.13 -4.00
CA LYS A 42 13.32 -5.97 -3.43
C LYS A 42 13.22 -4.73 -4.34
N LYS A 43 12.12 -4.61 -5.08
CA LYS A 43 11.87 -3.49 -6.00
C LYS A 43 11.07 -2.43 -5.26
N GLU A 44 11.58 -1.21 -5.27
CA GLU A 44 10.88 -0.07 -4.69
C GLU A 44 9.73 0.41 -5.58
N PRO A 45 8.60 0.84 -4.98
CA PRO A 45 7.54 1.47 -5.72
C PRO A 45 7.98 2.78 -6.34
N ASP A 46 7.54 3.01 -7.58
CA ASP A 46 7.67 4.33 -8.19
C ASP A 46 6.66 5.33 -7.58
N GLN A 47 6.78 6.60 -7.98
CA GLN A 47 5.95 7.67 -7.45
C GLN A 47 4.44 7.46 -7.70
N VAL A 48 4.07 6.84 -8.82
CA VAL A 48 2.66 6.55 -9.15
C VAL A 48 2.13 5.45 -8.24
N GLN A 49 2.92 4.40 -8.00
CA GLN A 49 2.58 3.32 -7.09
C GLN A 49 2.47 3.82 -5.65
N LEU A 50 3.38 4.70 -5.20
CA LEU A 50 3.29 5.34 -3.89
C LEU A 50 2.04 6.20 -3.76
N MET A 51 1.68 6.94 -4.81
CA MET A 51 0.45 7.73 -4.83
C MET A 51 -0.78 6.83 -4.69
N LEU A 52 -0.86 5.76 -5.47
CA LEU A 52 -1.97 4.80 -5.39
C LEU A 52 -2.07 4.14 -4.01
N LEU A 53 -0.94 3.69 -3.45
CA LEU A 53 -0.90 3.18 -2.08
C LEU A 53 -1.42 4.21 -1.08
N SER A 54 -1.03 5.47 -1.22
CA SER A 54 -1.50 6.53 -0.33
C SER A 54 -3.00 6.79 -0.44
N VAL A 55 -3.58 6.73 -1.65
CA VAL A 55 -5.02 6.92 -1.88
C VAL A 55 -5.81 5.80 -1.22
N ILE A 56 -5.43 4.54 -1.46
CA ILE A 56 -6.09 3.37 -0.88
C ILE A 56 -5.99 3.42 0.64
N TYR A 57 -4.79 3.69 1.17
CA TYR A 57 -4.53 3.77 2.60
C TYR A 57 -5.39 4.84 3.28
N ASN A 58 -5.44 6.04 2.71
CA ASN A 58 -6.22 7.14 3.26
C ASN A 58 -7.73 6.89 3.17
N ARG A 59 -8.19 6.16 2.15
CA ARG A 59 -9.59 5.73 2.06
C ARG A 59 -9.92 4.78 3.21
N LEU A 60 -9.12 3.74 3.40
CA LEU A 60 -9.32 2.75 4.49
C LEU A 60 -9.17 3.36 5.89
N LYS A 61 -8.34 4.40 6.03
CA LYS A 61 -8.13 5.07 7.31
C LYS A 61 -9.23 6.06 7.70
N LYS A 62 -10.03 6.53 6.75
CA LYS A 62 -11.17 7.37 7.11
C LYS A 62 -12.25 6.47 7.68
N PRO A 63 -12.61 6.59 8.97
CA PRO A 63 -13.85 6.00 9.43
C PRO A 63 -14.97 6.75 8.70
N ASP A 64 -16.03 6.03 8.37
CA ASP A 64 -17.28 6.60 7.89
C ASP A 64 -17.64 7.87 8.69
N ARG A 65 -18.07 8.91 7.97
CA ARG A 65 -18.87 9.98 8.57
C ARG A 65 -20.22 9.42 8.99
#